data_AF-A0A940G4U9-F1
#
_entry.id   AF-A0A940G4U9-F1
#
_cell.length_a   1.000
_cell.length_b   1.000
_cell.length_c   1.000
_cell.angle_alpha   90.00
_cell.angle_beta   90.00
_cell.angle_gamma   90.00
#
_symmetry.space_group_name_H-M   'P 1'
#
loop_
_entity.id
_entity.type
_entity.pdbx_description
1 polymer ?
#
loop_
_entity_poly.entity_id
_entity_poly.type
_entity_poly.pdbx_seq_one_letter_code
_entity_poly.pdbx_strand_id
1 'polypeptide(L)'
;MQINKGRKAYDDINITPMVDVMMVLLIIFVLMASMQIQGIKVDLPKASAAQSLAQPKTIAITVTADGQIYVDAVAVTMADLEARLRNAKASNPDVPITLKGDQTAQYGKVAEVLDLCRQLDLSKIGLATGKQTGPIQTSQVDIGRRSGMRFARASAPAGRAWTRRESRGGTSFARESAAA
;
A
#
# COMPACT_ATOMS: atom_id res chain seq x y z
N MET A 1 48.00 -34.42 -72.84
CA MET A 1 47.14 -33.22 -73.02
C MET A 1 45.90 -33.41 -72.13
N GLN A 2 45.90 -32.88 -70.91
CA GLN A 2 44.74 -32.99 -70.00
C GLN A 2 43.83 -31.77 -70.20
N ILE A 3 42.63 -32.01 -70.69
CA ILE A 3 41.58 -31.00 -70.84
C ILE A 3 40.96 -30.72 -69.45
N ASN A 4 41.39 -29.62 -68.82
CA ASN A 4 40.76 -29.14 -67.60
C ASN A 4 39.39 -28.55 -67.97
N LYS A 5 38.33 -29.35 -67.76
CA LYS A 5 36.95 -28.93 -67.99
C LYS A 5 36.60 -27.89 -66.92
N GLY A 6 36.49 -26.63 -67.35
CA GLY A 6 36.18 -25.50 -66.48
C GLY A 6 34.95 -25.78 -65.61
N ARG A 7 35.16 -25.82 -64.29
CA ARG A 7 34.06 -25.79 -63.32
C ARG A 7 33.36 -24.44 -63.47
N LYS A 8 32.16 -24.44 -64.05
CA LYS A 8 31.25 -23.31 -63.92
C LYS A 8 30.75 -23.32 -62.47
N ALA A 9 31.25 -22.40 -61.67
CA ALA A 9 30.68 -22.11 -60.36
C ALA A 9 29.36 -21.36 -60.60
N TYR A 10 28.24 -22.06 -60.39
CA TYR A 10 26.96 -21.40 -60.27
C TYR A 10 26.84 -20.93 -58.82
N ASP A 11 27.00 -19.62 -58.62
CA ASP A 11 26.77 -18.95 -57.34
C ASP A 11 25.45 -18.18 -57.50
N ASP A 12 24.34 -18.94 -57.56
CA ASP A 12 23.02 -18.35 -57.58
C ASP A 12 22.70 -17.87 -56.16
N ILE A 13 22.39 -16.59 -55.99
CA ILE A 13 22.13 -16.02 -54.66
C ILE A 13 20.82 -16.63 -54.16
N ASN A 14 20.91 -17.46 -53.12
CA ASN A 14 19.73 -18.01 -52.47
C ASN A 14 18.98 -16.88 -51.75
N ILE A 15 17.85 -16.46 -52.31
CA ILE A 15 16.97 -15.42 -51.75
C ILE A 15 16.06 -16.01 -50.66
N THR A 16 15.75 -17.31 -50.72
CA THR A 16 14.86 -18.00 -49.76
C THR A 16 15.28 -17.82 -48.29
N PRO A 17 16.57 -17.99 -47.92
CA PRO A 17 17.00 -17.74 -46.54
C PRO A 17 16.94 -16.26 -46.14
N MET A 18 17.06 -15.32 -47.09
CA MET A 18 16.98 -13.89 -46.77
C MET A 18 15.55 -13.46 -46.44
N VAL A 19 14.57 -13.97 -47.20
CA VAL A 19 13.15 -13.65 -46.97
C VAL A 19 12.64 -14.24 -45.65
N ASP A 20 13.14 -15.42 -45.25
CA ASP A 20 12.79 -16.06 -43.97
C ASP A 20 13.23 -15.20 -42.78
N VAL A 21 14.48 -14.70 -42.79
CA VAL A 21 14.98 -13.79 -41.75
C VAL A 21 14.14 -12.51 -41.67
N MET A 22 13.74 -11.95 -42.81
CA MET A 22 12.89 -10.76 -42.85
C MET A 22 11.49 -11.02 -42.27
N MET A 23 10.89 -12.19 -42.55
CA MET A 23 9.58 -12.57 -41.99
C MET A 23 9.65 -12.80 -40.47
N VAL A 24 10.71 -13.43 -39.97
CA VAL A 24 10.93 -13.62 -38.52
C VAL A 24 11.04 -12.27 -37.81
N LEU A 25 11.80 -11.31 -38.36
CA LEU A 25 11.93 -9.96 -37.80
C LEU A 25 10.58 -9.22 -37.75
N LEU A 26 9.78 -9.32 -38.82
CA LEU A 26 8.46 -8.70 -38.88
C LEU A 26 7.49 -9.29 -37.85
N ILE A 27 7.49 -10.61 -37.69
CA ILE A 27 6.66 -11.29 -36.68
C ILE A 27 7.05 -10.85 -35.27
N ILE A 28 8.34 -10.81 -34.95
CA ILE A 28 8.81 -10.34 -33.63
C ILE A 28 8.36 -8.90 -33.38
N PHE A 29 8.45 -8.03 -34.38
CA PHE A 29 8.05 -6.63 -34.26
C PHE A 29 6.54 -6.47 -34.00
N VAL A 30 5.70 -7.20 -34.74
CA VAL A 30 4.25 -7.22 -34.54
C VAL A 30 3.88 -7.80 -33.16
N LEU A 31 4.55 -8.86 -32.72
CA LEU A 31 4.34 -9.44 -31.38
C LEU A 31 4.69 -8.43 -30.28
N MET A 32 5.83 -7.75 -30.37
CA MET A 32 6.21 -6.72 -29.40
C MET A 32 5.26 -5.51 -29.41
N ALA A 33 4.76 -5.11 -30.58
CA ALA A 33 3.79 -4.01 -30.68
C ALA A 33 2.45 -4.34 -29.98
N SER A 34 2.06 -5.62 -29.91
CA SER A 34 0.87 -6.04 -29.17
C SER A 34 1.04 -6.04 -27.66
N MET A 35 2.27 -5.92 -27.15
CA MET A 35 2.56 -5.89 -25.71
C MET A 35 2.29 -4.51 -25.10
N GLN A 36 1.04 -4.08 -25.12
CA GLN A 36 0.58 -2.91 -24.39
C GLN A 36 0.23 -3.33 -22.96
N ILE A 37 1.21 -3.32 -22.07
CA ILE A 37 0.99 -3.62 -20.65
C ILE A 37 0.17 -2.47 -20.06
N GLN A 38 -1.14 -2.68 -19.89
CA GLN A 38 -1.99 -1.79 -19.10
C GLN A 38 -1.58 -1.93 -17.63
N GLY A 39 -0.61 -1.11 -17.21
CA GLY A 39 -0.24 -0.98 -15.82
C GLY A 39 -1.40 -0.38 -15.04
N ILE A 40 -2.00 -1.16 -14.14
CA ILE A 40 -2.89 -0.61 -13.11
C ILE A 40 -2.01 0.35 -12.30
N LYS A 41 -2.26 1.66 -12.48
CA LYS A 41 -1.56 2.72 -11.75
C LYS A 41 -2.12 2.74 -10.33
N VAL A 42 -1.62 1.85 -9.48
CA VAL A 42 -1.94 1.87 -8.05
C VAL A 42 -1.05 2.94 -7.43
N ASP A 43 -1.62 4.11 -7.19
CA ASP A 43 -0.96 5.13 -6.37
C ASP A 43 -0.94 4.62 -4.92
N LEU A 44 0.17 4.01 -4.51
CA LEU A 44 0.40 3.66 -3.11
C LEU A 44 0.75 4.96 -2.36
N PRO A 45 -0.10 5.44 -1.43
CA PRO A 45 0.24 6.61 -0.63
C PRO A 45 1.47 6.29 0.22
N LYS A 46 2.55 7.04 0.01
CA LYS A 46 3.71 7.01 0.89
C LYS A 46 3.27 7.55 2.25
N ALA A 47 3.33 6.71 3.28
CA ALA A 47 3.09 7.11 4.65
C ALA A 47 4.15 8.14 5.07
N SER A 48 3.85 9.42 4.88
CA SER A 48 4.54 10.49 5.58
C SER A 48 3.84 10.63 6.93
N ALA A 49 4.55 10.26 7.99
CA ALA A 49 4.10 10.45 9.36
C ALA A 49 4.15 11.94 9.71
N ALA A 50 3.18 12.72 9.24
CA ALA A 50 2.83 14.02 9.81
C ALA A 50 1.53 14.55 9.19
N GLN A 51 0.67 15.07 10.06
CA GLN A 51 -0.51 15.86 9.77
C GLN A 51 -1.71 15.11 9.15
N SER A 52 -2.57 14.62 10.05
CA SER A 52 -4.00 14.44 9.79
C SER A 52 -4.63 15.81 9.48
N LEU A 53 -4.54 16.25 8.23
CA LEU A 53 -5.41 17.27 7.67
C LEU A 53 -6.48 16.52 6.89
N ALA A 54 -7.72 16.65 7.36
CA ALA A 54 -8.96 16.10 6.80
C ALA A 54 -8.75 15.23 5.55
N GLN A 55 -8.51 13.93 5.77
CA GLN A 55 -8.40 12.99 4.66
C GLN A 55 -9.67 13.12 3.80
N PRO A 56 -9.55 13.21 2.47
CA PRO A 56 -10.73 13.18 1.61
C PRO A 56 -11.51 11.92 1.98
N LYS A 57 -12.81 12.10 2.30
CA LYS A 57 -13.69 11.02 2.77
C LYS A 57 -13.68 9.91 1.71
N THR A 58 -12.85 8.90 1.97
CA THR A 58 -12.63 7.78 1.07
C THR A 58 -13.66 6.73 1.43
N ILE A 59 -14.37 6.21 0.44
CA ILE A 59 -15.37 5.18 0.68
C ILE A 59 -14.65 3.84 0.72
N ALA A 60 -14.72 3.14 1.85
CA ALA A 60 -14.13 1.82 1.99
C ALA A 60 -15.19 0.75 1.71
N ILE A 61 -15.05 0.03 0.59
CA ILE A 61 -15.88 -1.12 0.24
C ILE A 61 -15.12 -2.37 0.63
N THR A 62 -15.67 -3.22 1.49
CA THR A 62 -15.05 -4.49 1.90
C THR A 62 -15.90 -5.66 1.43
N VAL A 63 -15.28 -6.66 0.80
CA VAL A 63 -15.92 -7.92 0.41
C VAL A 63 -15.33 -9.03 1.27
N THR A 64 -16.17 -9.70 2.05
CA THR A 64 -15.76 -10.82 2.92
C THR A 64 -15.70 -12.14 2.15
N ALA A 65 -15.09 -13.15 2.76
CA ALA A 65 -15.08 -14.54 2.27
C ALA A 65 -16.48 -15.07 1.94
N ASP A 66 -17.45 -14.73 2.78
CA ASP A 66 -18.86 -15.15 2.65
C ASP A 66 -19.61 -14.42 1.52
N GLY A 67 -18.94 -13.47 0.84
CA GLY A 67 -19.55 -12.67 -0.24
C GLY A 67 -20.43 -11.52 0.26
N GLN A 68 -20.38 -11.19 1.56
CA GLN A 68 -21.03 -10.01 2.10
C GLN A 68 -20.23 -8.75 1.77
N ILE A 69 -20.97 -7.68 1.46
CA ILE A 69 -20.41 -6.39 1.06
C ILE A 69 -20.64 -5.41 2.21
N TYR A 70 -19.58 -4.69 2.56
CA TYR A 70 -19.62 -3.66 3.59
C TYR A 70 -19.15 -2.33 3.01
N VAL A 71 -19.85 -1.25 3.35
CA VAL A 71 -19.43 0.13 3.06
C VAL A 71 -19.20 0.84 4.38
N ASP A 72 -17.98 1.29 4.63
CA ASP A 72 -17.60 1.96 5.89
C ASP A 72 -18.01 1.16 7.13
N ALA A 73 -17.80 -0.16 7.09
CA ALA A 73 -18.17 -1.16 8.10
C ALA A 73 -19.68 -1.43 8.28
N VAL A 74 -20.54 -0.90 7.40
CA VAL A 74 -21.97 -1.20 7.38
C VAL A 74 -22.27 -2.23 6.29
N ALA A 75 -22.94 -3.33 6.66
CA ALA A 75 -23.38 -4.34 5.69
C ALA A 75 -24.40 -3.73 4.72
N VAL A 76 -24.20 -3.94 3.42
CA VAL A 76 -25.07 -3.43 2.36
C VAL A 76 -25.32 -4.51 1.31
N THR A 77 -26.48 -4.43 0.66
CA THR A 77 -26.75 -5.22 -0.53
C THR A 77 -26.10 -4.60 -1.76
N MET A 78 -26.06 -5.32 -2.89
CA MET A 78 -25.53 -4.79 -4.14
C MET A 78 -26.35 -3.58 -4.64
N ALA A 79 -27.68 -3.62 -4.50
CA ALA A 79 -28.56 -2.51 -4.88
C ALA A 79 -28.31 -1.27 -4.00
N ASP A 80 -28.13 -1.48 -2.69
CA ASP A 80 -27.81 -0.37 -1.76
C ASP A 80 -26.43 0.22 -2.02
N LEU A 81 -25.46 -0.63 -2.39
CA LEU A 81 -24.13 -0.18 -2.79
C LEU A 81 -24.21 0.76 -3.99
N GLU A 82 -24.96 0.39 -5.03
CA GLU A 82 -25.15 1.23 -6.21
C GLU A 82 -25.77 2.59 -5.86
N ALA A 83 -26.85 2.59 -5.07
CA ALA A 83 -27.51 3.82 -4.64
C ALA A 83 -26.56 4.73 -3.84
N ARG A 84 -25.75 4.15 -2.94
CA ARG A 84 -24.74 4.89 -2.16
C ARG A 84 -23.64 5.45 -3.04
N LEU A 85 -23.14 4.68 -4.01
CA LEU A 85 -22.09 5.14 -4.92
C LEU A 85 -22.60 6.24 -5.86
N ARG A 86 -23.84 6.16 -6.35
CA ARG A 86 -24.47 7.24 -7.13
C ARG A 86 -24.59 8.53 -6.31
N ASN A 87 -25.05 8.44 -5.06
CA ASN A 87 -25.14 9.60 -4.16
C ASN A 87 -23.77 10.19 -3.83
N ALA A 88 -22.77 9.33 -3.63
CA ALA A 88 -21.39 9.76 -3.42
C ALA A 88 -20.82 10.47 -4.65
N LYS A 89 -21.02 9.94 -5.85
CA LYS A 89 -20.63 10.56 -7.11
C LYS A 89 -21.30 11.91 -7.32
N ALA A 90 -22.59 12.02 -7.00
CA ALA A 90 -23.33 13.28 -7.08
C ALA A 90 -22.75 14.35 -6.14
N SER A 91 -22.23 13.94 -4.98
CA SER A 91 -21.59 14.84 -4.02
C SER A 91 -20.15 15.19 -4.42
N ASN A 92 -19.39 14.22 -4.91
CA ASN A 92 -18.02 14.39 -5.37
C ASN A 92 -17.71 13.40 -6.51
N PRO A 93 -17.54 13.88 -7.76
CA PRO A 93 -17.27 13.01 -8.91
C PRO A 93 -15.90 12.33 -8.84
N ASP A 94 -14.95 12.89 -8.07
CA ASP A 94 -13.59 12.39 -7.91
C ASP A 94 -13.38 11.67 -6.56
N VAL A 95 -14.46 11.12 -5.97
CA VAL A 95 -14.38 10.44 -4.68
C VAL A 95 -13.42 9.23 -4.75
N PRO A 96 -12.36 9.19 -3.93
CA PRO A 96 -11.49 8.03 -3.88
C PRO A 96 -12.24 6.86 -3.21
N ILE A 97 -12.14 5.67 -3.82
CA ILE A 97 -12.75 4.44 -3.34
C ILE A 97 -11.65 3.44 -3.04
N THR A 98 -11.69 2.83 -1.86
CA THR A 98 -10.80 1.72 -1.51
C THR A 98 -11.60 0.43 -1.48
N LEU A 99 -11.29 -0.49 -2.39
CA LEU A 99 -11.87 -1.83 -2.42
C LEU A 99 -10.96 -2.79 -1.66
N LYS A 100 -11.48 -3.29 -0.54
CA LYS A 100 -10.83 -4.26 0.35
C LYS A 100 -11.39 -5.65 0.09
N GLY A 101 -10.52 -6.57 -0.33
CA GLY A 101 -10.86 -7.98 -0.45
C GLY A 101 -10.18 -8.79 0.64
N ASP A 102 -10.93 -9.68 1.28
CA ASP A 102 -10.33 -10.77 2.05
C ASP A 102 -9.55 -11.72 1.10
N GLN A 103 -8.54 -12.42 1.61
CA GLN A 103 -7.72 -13.35 0.82
C GLN A 103 -8.54 -14.51 0.26
N THR A 104 -9.62 -14.88 0.96
CA THR A 104 -10.55 -15.93 0.59
C THR A 104 -11.85 -15.39 -0.01
N ALA A 105 -11.93 -14.08 -0.27
CA ALA A 105 -13.10 -13.47 -0.88
C ALA A 105 -13.36 -14.06 -2.27
N GLN A 106 -14.64 -14.32 -2.55
CA GLN A 106 -15.07 -14.81 -3.87
C GLN A 106 -14.70 -13.78 -4.94
N TYR A 107 -13.74 -14.12 -5.79
CA TYR A 107 -13.26 -13.22 -6.85
C TYR A 107 -14.40 -12.68 -7.73
N GLY A 108 -15.43 -13.50 -8.00
CA GLY A 108 -16.62 -13.07 -8.73
C GLY A 108 -17.34 -11.89 -8.09
N LYS A 109 -17.51 -11.88 -6.77
CA LYS A 109 -18.13 -10.76 -6.03
C LYS A 109 -17.28 -9.49 -6.10
N VAL A 110 -15.97 -9.63 -6.01
CA VAL A 110 -15.03 -8.49 -6.13
C VAL A 110 -15.08 -7.90 -7.54
N ALA A 111 -15.14 -8.76 -8.57
CA ALA A 111 -15.28 -8.34 -9.96
C ALA A 111 -16.61 -7.62 -10.23
N GLU A 112 -17.74 -8.14 -9.70
CA GLU A 112 -19.06 -7.47 -9.78
C GLU A 112 -19.01 -6.04 -9.21
N VAL A 113 -18.39 -5.87 -8.04
CA VAL A 113 -18.24 -4.55 -7.41
C VAL A 113 -17.34 -3.62 -8.23
N LEU A 114 -16.27 -4.17 -8.83
CA LEU A 114 -15.37 -3.40 -9.68
C LEU A 114 -16.07 -2.94 -10.97
N ASP A 115 -16.88 -3.81 -11.58
CA ASP A 115 -17.67 -3.50 -12.77
C ASP A 115 -18.73 -2.45 -12.47
N LEU A 116 -19.40 -2.53 -11.33
CA LEU A 116 -20.34 -1.50 -10.86
C LEU A 116 -19.63 -0.14 -10.72
N CYS A 117 -18.45 -0.10 -10.10
CA CYS A 117 -17.67 1.13 -9.98
C CYS A 117 -17.29 1.71 -11.35
N ARG A 118 -16.94 0.84 -12.32
CA ARG A 118 -16.61 1.26 -13.70
C ARG A 118 -17.83 1.79 -14.47
N GLN A 119 -18.99 1.15 -14.33
CA GLN A 119 -20.25 1.63 -14.93
C GLN A 119 -20.65 3.01 -14.40
N LEU A 120 -20.26 3.32 -13.18
CA LEU A 120 -20.47 4.62 -12.55
C LEU A 120 -19.34 5.63 -12.85
N ASP A 121 -18.43 5.36 -13.79
CA ASP A 121 -17.26 6.21 -14.14
C ASP A 121 -16.40 6.63 -12.94
N LEU A 122 -16.28 5.79 -11.92
CA LEU A 122 -15.46 6.08 -10.74
C LEU A 122 -14.01 5.72 -11.06
N SER A 123 -13.21 6.74 -11.33
CA SER A 123 -11.85 6.60 -11.89
C SER A 123 -10.76 6.40 -10.83
N LYS A 124 -11.04 6.69 -9.55
CA LYS A 124 -10.07 6.58 -8.44
C LYS A 124 -10.37 5.39 -7.54
N ILE A 125 -10.00 4.19 -8.00
CA ILE A 125 -10.19 2.94 -7.26
C ILE A 125 -8.82 2.43 -6.77
N GLY A 126 -8.64 2.37 -5.46
CA GLY A 126 -7.52 1.72 -4.79
C GLY A 126 -7.88 0.29 -4.38
N LEU A 127 -7.03 -0.68 -4.69
CA LEU A 127 -7.18 -2.06 -4.25
C LEU A 127 -6.34 -2.31 -3.00
N ALA A 128 -6.94 -2.85 -1.95
CA ALA A 128 -6.25 -3.24 -0.74
C ALA A 128 -6.60 -4.68 -0.39
N THR A 129 -5.64 -5.59 -0.50
CA THR A 129 -5.82 -6.96 -0.02
C THR A 129 -5.41 -7.04 1.43
N GLY A 130 -6.27 -7.60 2.28
CA GLY A 130 -5.96 -7.84 3.69
C GLY A 130 -4.90 -8.93 3.85
N LYS A 131 -3.62 -8.62 3.62
CA LYS A 131 -2.63 -9.14 4.56
C LYS A 131 -2.80 -8.29 5.80
N GLN A 132 -3.26 -8.88 6.88
CA GLN A 132 -2.95 -8.36 8.21
C GLN A 132 -1.42 -8.34 8.27
N THR A 133 -0.80 -7.24 7.83
CA THR A 133 0.50 -6.87 8.34
C THR A 133 0.20 -6.69 9.83
N GLY A 134 0.49 -7.74 10.60
CA GLY A 134 0.37 -7.71 12.05
C GLY A 134 1.00 -6.41 12.55
N PRO A 135 0.52 -5.87 13.67
CA PRO A 135 1.05 -4.62 14.21
C PRO A 135 2.56 -4.73 14.13
N ILE A 136 3.20 -3.76 13.47
CA ILE A 136 4.65 -3.67 13.40
C ILE A 136 5.05 -3.58 14.86
N GLN A 137 5.38 -4.73 15.45
CA GLN A 137 5.86 -4.81 16.80
C GLN A 137 7.23 -4.18 16.65
N THR A 138 7.28 -2.89 16.97
CA THR A 138 8.50 -2.16 17.25
C THR A 138 9.25 -3.05 18.22
N SER A 139 10.08 -3.92 17.66
CA SER A 139 11.04 -4.73 18.37
C SER A 139 12.04 -3.69 18.80
N GLN A 140 11.70 -3.11 19.94
CA GLN A 140 12.50 -2.28 20.80
C GLN A 140 13.93 -2.71 20.59
N VAL A 141 14.70 -1.88 19.88
CA VAL A 141 16.13 -2.06 19.76
C VAL A 141 16.63 -1.89 21.19
N ASP A 142 16.81 -3.03 21.86
CA ASP A 142 17.35 -3.16 23.19
C ASP A 142 18.84 -2.82 23.07
N ILE A 143 19.13 -1.51 23.03
CA ILE A 143 20.49 -0.99 23.11
C ILE A 143 20.93 -1.21 24.56
N GLY A 144 21.48 -2.39 24.80
CA GLY A 144 22.62 -2.55 25.69
C GLY A 144 22.38 -2.10 27.13
N ARG A 145 21.52 -2.85 27.82
CA ARG A 145 21.58 -3.06 29.27
C ARG A 145 22.99 -3.57 29.65
N ARG A 146 23.90 -2.65 29.99
CA ARG A 146 25.00 -2.84 30.95
C ARG A 146 24.78 -1.79 32.03
N SER A 147 24.99 -2.01 33.31
CA SER A 147 25.28 -3.17 34.15
C SER A 147 25.36 -2.55 35.53
N GLY A 148 24.53 -3.00 36.46
CA GLY A 148 24.73 -2.85 37.91
C GLY A 148 24.93 -1.43 38.47
N MET A 149 23.85 -0.80 38.91
CA MET A 149 23.89 -0.03 40.16
C MET A 149 22.51 -0.08 40.81
N ARG A 150 22.39 -0.93 41.83
CA ARG A 150 21.19 -1.06 42.67
C ARG A 150 21.11 0.20 43.52
N PHE A 151 20.21 1.13 43.19
CA PHE A 151 19.82 2.16 44.15
C PHE A 151 18.62 1.67 44.93
N ALA A 152 18.89 1.30 46.18
CA ALA A 152 17.92 0.89 47.17
C ALA A 152 16.86 1.98 47.37
N ARG A 153 15.60 1.59 47.28
CA ARG A 153 14.44 2.42 47.62
C ARG A 153 14.38 2.50 49.15
N ALA A 154 14.95 3.56 49.72
CA ALA A 154 14.79 3.86 51.14
C ALA A 154 13.36 4.39 51.38
N SER A 155 12.62 3.66 52.19
CA SER A 155 11.33 4.03 52.76
C SER A 155 11.43 5.35 53.54
N ALA A 156 10.59 6.32 53.19
CA ALA A 156 10.44 7.56 53.96
C ALA A 156 9.75 7.28 55.31
N PRO A 157 10.27 7.76 56.45
CA PRO A 157 9.53 7.74 57.70
C PRO A 157 8.51 8.89 57.74
N ALA A 158 7.36 8.60 58.34
CA ALA A 158 6.30 9.55 58.60
C ALA A 158 6.79 10.75 59.44
N GLY A 159 6.26 11.94 59.13
CA GLY A 159 6.25 13.06 60.06
C GLY A 159 7.31 14.15 59.86
N ARG A 160 7.39 14.76 58.67
CA ARG A 160 7.85 16.16 58.53
C ARG A 160 7.12 16.86 57.40
N ALA A 161 6.37 17.91 57.75
CA ALA A 161 5.60 18.73 56.83
C ALA A 161 6.53 19.56 55.92
N TRP A 162 6.35 19.44 54.61
CA TRP A 162 7.02 20.28 53.62
C TRP A 162 6.13 21.49 53.34
N THR A 163 6.58 22.70 53.68
CA THR A 163 5.86 23.93 53.30
C THR A 163 6.37 24.41 51.95
N ARG A 164 5.47 24.48 50.97
CA ARG A 164 5.73 24.95 49.60
C ARG A 164 5.85 26.48 49.63
N ARG A 165 7.03 27.03 49.36
CA ARG A 165 7.23 28.48 49.11
C ARG A 165 7.36 28.71 47.61
N GLU A 166 6.41 29.44 47.03
CA GLU A 166 6.34 29.70 45.59
C GLU A 166 7.17 30.96 45.26
N SER A 167 8.27 30.78 44.54
CA SER A 167 9.09 31.87 43.99
C SER A 167 8.91 31.89 42.47
N ARG A 168 8.62 33.07 41.92
CA ARG A 168 8.44 33.27 40.47
C ARG A 168 9.75 32.95 39.75
N GLY A 169 9.78 31.81 39.07
CA GLY A 169 10.89 31.39 38.21
C GLY A 169 11.80 30.31 38.82
N GLY A 170 11.24 29.15 39.19
CA GLY A 170 12.02 27.93 39.47
C GLY A 170 11.90 27.40 40.90
N THR A 171 11.54 26.12 41.03
CA THR A 171 11.38 25.42 42.32
C THR A 171 12.75 24.97 42.85
N SER A 172 13.20 25.56 43.97
CA SER A 172 14.35 25.10 44.74
C SER A 172 13.88 24.69 46.14
N PHE A 173 14.25 23.48 46.58
CA PHE A 173 14.01 22.98 47.94
C PHE A 173 15.30 23.11 48.74
N ALA A 174 15.34 24.05 49.69
CA ALA A 174 16.46 24.22 50.62
C ALA A 174 16.06 23.71 52.02
N ARG A 175 16.99 22.99 52.66
CA ARG A 175 16.83 22.39 53.99
C ARG A 175 17.37 23.36 55.03
N GLU A 176 16.49 24.08 55.73
CA GLU A 176 16.91 24.91 56.86
C GLU A 176 17.03 24.06 58.13
N SER A 177 18.21 24.12 58.73
CA SER A 177 18.63 23.39 59.91
C SER A 177 18.16 24.13 61.16
N ALA A 178 17.13 23.64 61.83
CA ALA A 178 16.78 24.09 63.18
C ALA A 178 17.85 23.60 64.16
N ALA A 179 18.62 24.54 64.73
CA ALA A 179 19.40 24.33 65.93
C ALA A 179 18.62 24.91 67.12
N ALA A 180 18.38 24.01 68.09
CA ALA A 180 17.94 24.19 69.48
C ALA A 180 16.66 25.02 69.74
#